data_AF-A0A7J7HG08-F1
#
_entry.id   AF-A0A7J7HG08-F1
#
_cell.length_a   1.000
_cell.length_b   1.000
_cell.length_c   1.000
_cell.angle_alpha   90.00
_cell.angle_beta   90.00
_cell.angle_gamma   90.00
#
_symmetry.space_group_name_H-M   'P 1'
#
loop_
_entity.id
_entity.type
_entity.pdbx_description
1 polymer ?
#
loop_
_entity_poly.entity_id
_entity_poly.type
_entity_poly.pdbx_seq_one_letter_code
_entity_poly.pdbx_strand_id
1 'polypeptide(L)'
;MYGSLFTLSRGQVWSLVEAKIQHFQKPFIIMGDLNQVRGWAEKLSSHRCTILGASAFNELIFRNRLVDLPSQGVWYTWCNNRKESDVVYERRDRVLASSSWVAAFTHFF
;
A
#
# COMPACT_ATOMS: atom_id res chain seq x y z
N MET A 1 6.61 5.57 -6.26
CA MET A 1 7.42 4.89 -5.23
C MET A 1 7.35 3.39 -5.50
N TYR A 2 8.47 2.68 -5.37
CA TYR A 2 8.49 1.22 -5.49
C TYR A 2 8.78 0.58 -4.13
N GLY A 3 7.90 -0.30 -3.67
CA GLY A 3 8.15 -1.15 -2.50
C GLY A 3 9.10 -2.29 -2.86
N SER A 4 9.92 -2.74 -1.90
CA SER A 4 10.84 -3.84 -2.17
C SER A 4 10.11 -5.14 -2.51
N LEU A 5 10.60 -5.84 -3.55
CA LEU A 5 10.19 -7.20 -3.90
C LEU A 5 10.51 -8.21 -2.79
N PHE A 6 11.52 -7.93 -1.97
CA PHE A 6 11.94 -8.80 -0.89
C PHE A 6 11.30 -8.37 0.43
N THR A 7 10.56 -9.29 1.05
CA THR A 7 9.87 -9.07 2.32
C THR A 7 10.77 -8.54 3.43
N LEU A 8 12.02 -9.01 3.48
CA LEU A 8 12.97 -8.65 4.53
C LEU A 8 13.50 -7.21 4.40
N SER A 9 13.57 -6.65 3.19
CA SER A 9 14.02 -5.27 2.98
C SER A 9 12.87 -4.26 2.87
N ARG A 10 11.60 -4.71 2.86
CA ARG A 10 10.44 -3.81 2.90
C ARG A 10 10.43 -2.92 4.15
N GLY A 11 10.89 -3.43 5.30
CA GLY A 11 11.02 -2.64 6.52
C GLY A 11 11.92 -1.41 6.34
N GLN A 12 13.06 -1.54 5.64
CA GLN A 12 13.97 -0.43 5.37
C GLN A 12 13.32 0.62 4.47
N VAL A 13 12.55 0.19 3.47
CA VAL A 13 11.79 1.09 2.60
C VAL A 13 10.78 1.89 3.42
N TRP A 14 10.08 1.25 4.36
CA TRP A 14 9.13 1.92 5.25
C TRP A 14 9.81 2.92 6.19
N SER A 15 10.96 2.59 6.78
CA SER A 15 11.75 3.53 7.59
C SER A 15 12.21 4.74 6.78
N LEU A 16 12.62 4.56 5.52
CA LEU A 16 13.01 5.67 4.64
C LEU A 16 11.81 6.56 4.27
N VAL A 17 10.64 5.96 4.04
CA VAL A 17 9.41 6.72 3.80
C VAL A 17 9.03 7.53 5.03
N GLU A 18 9.05 6.92 6.21
CA GLU A 18 8.73 7.60 7.46
C GLU A 18 9.68 8.78 7.73
N ALA A 19 10.99 8.57 7.54
CA ALA A 19 11.96 9.66 7.64
C ALA A 19 11.64 10.80 6.66
N LYS A 20 11.27 10.50 5.41
CA LYS A 20 10.87 11.53 4.44
C LYS A 20 9.60 12.26 4.85
N ILE A 21 8.59 11.54 5.32
CA ILE A 21 7.31 12.13 5.79
C ILE A 21 7.58 13.18 6.86
N GLN A 22 8.47 12.90 7.82
CA GLN A 22 8.81 13.84 8.90
C GLN A 22 9.40 15.17 8.41
N HIS A 23 10.00 15.19 7.22
CA HIS A 23 10.58 16.40 6.63
C HIS A 23 9.61 17.14 5.69
N PHE A 24 8.46 16.55 5.33
CA PHE A 24 7.48 17.21 4.47
C PHE A 24 6.54 18.12 5.27
N GLN A 25 6.69 19.42 5.11
CA GLN A 25 5.80 20.43 5.70
C GLN A 25 4.57 20.77 4.84
N LYS A 26 4.55 20.31 3.59
CA LYS A 26 3.46 20.55 2.63
C LYS A 26 2.57 19.31 2.48
N PRO A 27 1.29 19.47 2.08
CA PRO A 27 0.46 18.36 1.65
C PRO A 27 1.17 17.43 0.66
N PHE A 28 1.12 16.12 0.89
CA PHE A 28 1.84 15.15 0.07
C PHE A 28 1.02 13.89 -0.18
N ILE A 29 1.42 13.16 -1.23
CA ILE A 29 0.93 11.82 -1.54
C ILE A 29 2.12 10.87 -1.73
N ILE A 30 1.87 9.60 -1.48
CA ILE A 30 2.76 8.48 -1.77
C ILE A 30 2.00 7.58 -2.74
N MET A 31 2.51 7.42 -3.95
CA MET A 31 1.84 6.63 -4.99
C MET A 31 2.79 5.65 -5.67
N GLY A 32 2.26 4.51 -6.12
CA GLY A 32 2.94 3.52 -6.96
C GLY A 32 2.75 2.08 -6.47
N ASP A 33 3.55 1.17 -7.02
CA ASP A 33 3.60 -0.23 -6.60
C ASP A 33 4.31 -0.34 -5.25
N LEU A 34 3.56 -0.55 -4.18
CA LEU A 34 4.11 -0.67 -2.83
C LEU A 34 4.51 -2.13 -2.49
N ASN A 35 4.25 -3.08 -3.39
CA ASN A 35 4.51 -4.52 -3.18
C ASN A 35 3.99 -5.07 -1.84
N GLN A 36 2.92 -4.48 -1.28
CA GLN A 36 2.37 -4.84 0.01
C GLN A 36 0.84 -4.69 0.02
N VAL A 37 0.16 -5.77 0.35
CA VAL A 37 -1.28 -5.76 0.66
C VAL A 37 -1.48 -5.55 2.17
N ARG A 38 -2.58 -4.89 2.54
CA ARG A 38 -2.96 -4.57 3.94
C ARG A 38 -3.68 -5.71 4.63
N GLY A 39 -4.27 -6.63 3.88
CA GLY A 39 -5.02 -7.76 4.42
C GLY A 39 -5.67 -8.60 3.33
N TRP A 40 -6.44 -9.61 3.74
CA TRP A 40 -7.10 -10.56 2.83
C TRP A 40 -8.18 -9.93 1.95
N ALA A 41 -8.74 -8.77 2.32
CA ALA A 41 -9.64 -8.02 1.44
C ALA A 41 -8.94 -7.54 0.14
N GLU A 42 -7.62 -7.45 0.15
CA GLU A 42 -6.79 -7.00 -0.97
C GLU A 42 -6.03 -8.15 -1.65
N LYS A 43 -6.30 -9.40 -1.26
CA LYS A 43 -5.62 -10.59 -1.79
C LYS A 43 -6.62 -11.71 -2.05
N LEU A 44 -6.69 -12.17 -3.30
CA LEU A 44 -7.39 -13.39 -3.68
C LEU A 44 -6.36 -14.51 -3.87
N SER A 45 -6.50 -15.58 -3.10
CA SER A 45 -5.64 -16.78 -3.17
C SER A 45 -6.41 -17.93 -2.53
N SER A 46 -6.29 -19.12 -3.10
CA SER A 46 -6.83 -20.37 -2.52
C SER A 46 -6.18 -20.70 -1.16
N HIS A 47 -4.91 -20.36 -1.00
CA HIS A 47 -4.13 -20.61 0.20
C HIS A 47 -4.16 -19.39 1.11
N ARG A 48 -4.93 -19.46 2.20
CA ARG A 48 -4.95 -18.42 3.24
C ARG A 48 -3.83 -18.64 4.25
N CYS A 49 -2.93 -17.67 4.34
CA CYS A 49 -1.82 -17.61 5.29
C CYS A 49 -1.64 -16.19 5.85
N THR A 50 -0.70 -16.02 6.78
CA THR A 50 -0.30 -14.70 7.27
C THR A 50 0.33 -13.89 6.14
N ILE A 51 -0.18 -12.68 5.92
CA ILE A 51 0.41 -11.75 4.96
C ILE A 51 1.58 -11.04 5.64
N LEU A 52 2.79 -11.47 5.31
CA LEU A 52 4.01 -10.90 5.85
C LEU A 52 4.11 -9.40 5.51
N GLY A 53 4.55 -8.59 6.47
CA GLY A 53 4.70 -7.14 6.33
C GLY A 53 3.41 -6.33 6.43
N ALA A 54 2.22 -6.96 6.41
CA ALA A 54 0.95 -6.24 6.45
C ALA A 54 0.76 -5.43 7.75
N SER A 55 1.18 -6.00 8.90
CA SER A 55 1.11 -5.31 10.19
C SER A 55 1.95 -4.02 10.19
N ALA A 56 3.23 -4.12 9.84
CA ALA A 56 4.13 -2.97 9.79
C ALA A 56 3.68 -1.91 8.78
N PHE A 57 3.11 -2.33 7.65
CA PHE A 57 2.57 -1.41 6.66
C PHE A 57 1.32 -0.67 7.14
N ASN A 58 0.39 -1.38 7.78
CA ASN A 58 -0.78 -0.76 8.40
C ASN A 58 -0.38 0.17 9.55
N GLU A 59 0.64 -0.18 10.32
CA GLU A 59 1.19 0.67 11.38
C GLU A 59 1.82 1.95 10.81
N LEU A 60 2.58 1.88 9.71
CA LEU A 60 3.11 3.06 9.02
C LEU A 60 1.99 4.00 8.58
N ILE A 61 0.93 3.46 7.96
CA ILE A 61 -0.25 4.23 7.53
C ILE A 61 -0.90 4.91 8.74
N PHE A 62 -1.11 4.17 9.82
CA PHE A 62 -1.76 4.67 11.03
C PHE A 62 -0.94 5.76 11.74
N ARG A 63 0.35 5.49 12.01
CA ARG A 63 1.26 6.41 12.72
C ARG A 63 1.40 7.75 11.97
N ASN A 64 1.46 7.69 10.64
CA ASN A 64 1.64 8.87 9.79
C ASN A 64 0.31 9.50 9.34
N ARG A 65 -0.85 9.04 9.87
CA ARG A 65 -2.20 9.54 9.56
C ARG A 65 -2.45 9.64 8.05
N LEU A 66 -2.00 8.61 7.33
CA LEU A 66 -2.17 8.51 5.90
C LEU A 66 -3.56 7.97 5.57
N VAL A 67 -4.16 8.52 4.53
CA VAL A 67 -5.45 8.09 3.99
C VAL A 67 -5.18 7.29 2.74
N ASP A 68 -5.61 6.03 2.72
CA ASP A 68 -5.61 5.19 1.52
C ASP A 68 -6.74 5.65 0.61
N LEU A 69 -6.39 6.32 -0.49
CA LEU A 69 -7.39 6.87 -1.41
C LEU A 69 -8.08 5.71 -2.15
N PRO A 70 -9.42 5.77 -2.32
CA PRO A 70 -10.14 4.73 -3.03
C PRO A 70 -9.67 4.65 -4.48
N SER A 71 -9.63 3.43 -4.99
CA SER A 71 -9.37 3.15 -6.40
C SER A 71 -10.69 3.06 -7.15
N GLN A 72 -10.70 3.50 -8.40
CA GLN A 72 -11.83 3.34 -9.32
C GLN A 72 -11.46 2.27 -10.36
N GLY A 73 -12.40 1.38 -10.68
CA GLY A 73 -12.19 0.29 -11.64
C GLY A 73 -11.67 -1.00 -11.01
N VAL A 74 -10.56 -1.53 -11.51
CA VAL A 74 -10.07 -2.88 -11.14
C VAL A 74 -9.47 -2.87 -9.74
N TRP A 75 -10.04 -3.68 -8.84
CA TRP A 75 -9.60 -3.77 -7.44
C TRP A 75 -8.21 -4.40 -7.26
N TYR A 76 -7.89 -5.43 -8.04
CA TYR A 76 -6.58 -6.08 -8.03
C TYR A 76 -5.68 -5.50 -9.11
N THR A 77 -4.49 -5.08 -8.72
CA THR A 77 -3.55 -4.39 -9.62
C THR A 77 -2.42 -5.31 -10.10
N TRP A 78 -2.32 -6.50 -9.52
CA TRP A 78 -1.32 -7.50 -9.87
C TRP A 78 -1.89 -8.93 -9.86
N CYS A 79 -1.39 -9.78 -10.77
CA CYS A 79 -1.66 -11.22 -10.82
C CYS A 79 -0.33 -11.98 -11.00
N ASN A 80 -0.19 -13.14 -10.37
CA ASN A 80 0.97 -14.02 -10.58
C ASN A 80 0.92 -14.80 -11.90
N ASN A 81 -0.17 -14.67 -12.68
CA ASN A 81 -0.43 -15.36 -13.95
C ASN A 81 -0.33 -16.89 -13.89
N ARG A 82 -0.49 -17.49 -12.71
CA ARG A 82 -0.61 -18.95 -12.56
C ARG A 82 -2.06 -19.39 -12.83
N LYS A 83 -2.23 -20.68 -13.10
CA LYS A 83 -3.53 -21.28 -13.41
C LYS A 83 -4.14 -21.95 -12.18
N GLU A 84 -5.45 -22.19 -12.25
CA GLU A 84 -6.19 -23.04 -11.31
C GLU A 84 -6.02 -22.59 -9.84
N SER A 85 -5.73 -23.52 -8.94
CA SER A 85 -5.60 -23.26 -7.51
C SER A 85 -4.42 -22.36 -7.17
N ASP A 86 -3.45 -22.16 -8.06
CA ASP A 86 -2.26 -21.37 -7.76
C ASP A 86 -2.37 -19.90 -8.17
N VAL A 87 -3.50 -19.50 -8.76
CA VAL A 87 -3.71 -18.09 -9.13
C VAL A 87 -3.80 -17.21 -7.89
N VAL A 88 -3.07 -16.10 -7.93
CA VAL A 88 -3.06 -15.09 -6.86
C VAL A 88 -3.26 -13.71 -7.48
N TYR A 89 -4.24 -12.98 -6.95
CA TYR A 89 -4.46 -11.57 -7.26
C TYR A 89 -4.21 -10.70 -6.03
N GLU A 90 -3.57 -9.55 -6.22
CA GLU A 90 -3.22 -8.63 -5.14
C GLU A 90 -3.45 -7.17 -5.54
N ARG A 91 -3.87 -6.34 -4.58
CA ARG A 91 -3.87 -4.87 -4.71
C ARG A 91 -2.54 -4.32 -4.19
N ARG A 92 -1.57 -4.13 -5.07
CA ARG A 92 -0.22 -3.63 -4.70
C ARG A 92 -0.04 -2.14 -4.98
N ASP A 93 -0.66 -1.66 -6.04
CA ASP A 93 -0.63 -0.25 -6.41
C ASP A 93 -1.67 0.52 -5.61
N ARG A 94 -1.26 1.61 -4.99
CA ARG A 94 -2.15 2.50 -4.24
C ARG A 94 -1.62 3.91 -4.14
N VAL A 95 -2.50 4.80 -3.72
CA VAL A 95 -2.17 6.18 -3.36
C VAL A 95 -2.51 6.40 -1.89
N LEU A 96 -1.52 6.79 -1.11
CA LEU A 96 -1.65 7.20 0.29
C LEU A 96 -1.47 8.71 0.36
N ALA A 97 -2.46 9.43 0.87
CA ALA A 97 -2.41 10.89 1.00
C ALA A 97 -2.21 11.29 2.47
N SER A 98 -1.48 12.37 2.72
CA SER A 98 -1.47 12.99 4.04
C SER A 98 -2.87 13.56 4.36
N SER A 99 -3.23 13.61 5.65
CA SER A 99 -4.49 14.24 6.06
C SER A 99 -4.61 15.70 5.57
N SER A 100 -3.50 16.43 5.52
CA SER A 100 -3.44 17.80 4.99
C SER A 100 -3.69 17.87 3.49
N TRP A 101 -3.31 16.84 2.72
CA TRP A 101 -3.62 16.74 1.30
C TRP A 101 -5.11 16.50 1.09
N VAL A 102 -5.70 15.55 1.81
CA VAL A 102 -7.15 15.28 1.73
C VAL A 102 -7.96 16.54 2.09
N ALA A 103 -7.54 17.30 3.10
CA ALA A 103 -8.20 18.54 3.49
C ALA A 103 -8.05 19.67 2.45
N ALA A 104 -6.91 19.75 1.76
CA ALA A 104 -6.67 20.75 0.72
C ALA A 104 -7.39 20.43 -0.60
N PHE A 105 -7.74 19.17 -0.81
CA PHE A 105 -8.18 18.61 -2.08
C PHE A 105 -9.46 17.78 -1.89
N THR A 106 -10.58 18.47 -1.62
CA THR A 106 -11.86 17.85 -1.23
C THR A 106 -12.72 17.34 -2.39
N HIS A 107 -12.40 17.70 -3.64
CA HIS A 107 -13.17 17.33 -4.84
C HIS A 107 -12.55 16.19 -5.68
N PHE A 108 -11.77 15.30 -5.06
CA PHE A 108 -11.01 14.26 -5.78
C PHE A 108 -11.77 12.93 -5.95
N PHE A 109 -13.10 12.96 -5.88
CA PHE A 109 -14.00 11.84 -6.15
C PHE A 109 -15.20 12.28 -6.98
#